data_AF-A0A673N6C5-F1
#
_entry.id   AF-A0A673N6C5-F1
#
_cell.length_a   1.000
_cell.length_b   1.000
_cell.length_c   1.000
_cell.angle_alpha   90.00
_cell.angle_beta   90.00
_cell.angle_gamma   90.00
#
_symmetry.space_group_name_H-M   'P 1'
#
loop_
_entity.id
_entity.type
_entity.pdbx_description
1 polymer ?
#
loop_
_entity_poly.entity_id
_entity_poly.type
_entity_poly.pdbx_seq_one_letter_code
_entity_poly.pdbx_strand_id
1 'polypeptide(L)'
;MNFIAVLVISASFFSWTSAKYHHHKQDKDKELKYLLEPLVYAEVTAHRGNAVVLPCVMRYKPSHYRVKWTKIEPPSQGVENIVLITNGHADKQYGSVGPRASLLHAHNLDVSLRLTDLDVVITLRIEGVVFPYQSHHGRYRFTFFDAKEACAKQDATLATYKQLYRAWTEGLDWCNAGWLSDGTVNYPVLQPRPACGGELLSGIRSYGPCHKTQDHYDAFCFTSATKGSVFFIAGPFNFAEAERVCRRDGASLAKVGQIYSSWKFQQLDHCDGGWLQDGSVRFPIIHPRERCGGIAEPGIRSFGYPSKSLWLYGAYCYR
;
A
#
# COMPACT_ATOMS: atom_id res chain seq x y z
N MET A 1 -7.86 -41.25 52.74
CA MET A 1 -6.51 -41.24 52.12
C MET A 1 -6.55 -40.31 50.92
N ASN A 2 -5.75 -39.23 50.99
CA ASN A 2 -5.23 -38.37 49.92
C ASN A 2 -6.11 -38.10 48.69
N PHE A 3 -6.36 -36.81 48.40
CA PHE A 3 -5.74 -36.15 47.25
C PHE A 3 -5.76 -34.63 47.48
N ILE A 4 -4.57 -34.06 47.62
CA ILE A 4 -4.33 -32.61 47.60
C ILE A 4 -4.46 -32.17 46.14
N ALA A 5 -5.50 -31.39 45.82
CA ALA A 5 -5.55 -30.65 44.57
C ALA A 5 -4.72 -29.37 44.74
N VAL A 6 -3.46 -29.41 44.30
CA VAL A 6 -2.63 -28.21 44.20
C VAL A 6 -3.16 -27.38 43.04
N LEU A 7 -3.90 -26.32 43.35
CA LEU A 7 -4.32 -25.31 42.39
C LEU A 7 -3.12 -24.37 42.17
N VAL A 8 -2.25 -24.72 41.22
CA VAL A 8 -1.18 -23.83 40.77
C VAL A 8 -1.82 -22.76 39.89
N ILE A 9 -2.23 -21.65 40.51
CA ILE A 9 -2.48 -20.41 39.78
C ILE A 9 -1.09 -19.87 39.43
N SER A 10 -0.54 -20.29 38.30
CA SER A 10 0.59 -19.57 37.70
C SER A 10 0.03 -18.26 37.14
N ALA A 11 0.11 -17.23 37.96
CA ALA A 11 0.07 -15.84 37.52
C ALA A 11 1.29 -15.63 36.61
N SER A 12 1.14 -16.00 35.33
CA SER A 12 2.10 -15.66 34.30
C SER A 12 1.94 -14.17 34.01
N PHE A 13 2.75 -13.39 34.71
CA PHE A 13 2.98 -11.97 34.54
C PHE A 13 2.81 -11.55 33.06
N PHE A 14 1.78 -10.75 32.80
CA PHE A 14 1.68 -9.94 31.60
C PHE A 14 2.82 -8.91 31.62
N SER A 15 3.99 -9.28 31.11
CA SER A 15 4.98 -8.30 30.65
C SER A 15 4.67 -7.99 29.19
N TRP A 16 3.89 -6.94 28.97
CA TRP A 16 3.82 -6.28 27.69
C TRP A 16 5.22 -5.79 27.30
N THR A 17 5.89 -6.49 26.40
CA THR A 17 7.02 -5.94 25.66
C THR A 17 6.52 -5.53 24.27
N SER A 18 5.83 -4.39 24.20
CA SER A 18 5.90 -3.62 22.96
C SER A 18 7.38 -3.31 22.75
N ALA A 19 7.98 -3.86 21.69
CA ALA A 19 9.37 -3.61 21.35
C ALA A 19 9.53 -2.12 20.98
N LYS A 20 9.76 -1.28 22.00
CA LYS A 20 10.22 0.09 21.81
C LYS A 20 11.66 0.00 21.30
N TYR A 21 11.85 0.38 20.05
CA TYR A 21 13.18 0.54 19.46
C TYR A 21 13.91 1.64 20.23
N HIS A 22 14.88 1.26 21.06
CA HIS A 22 15.82 2.22 21.66
C HIS A 22 16.96 2.43 20.65
N HIS A 23 17.04 3.65 20.10
CA HIS A 23 18.23 4.07 19.36
C HIS A 23 19.44 3.94 20.29
N HIS A 24 20.37 3.04 19.98
CA HIS A 24 21.64 2.97 20.70
C HIS A 24 22.37 4.30 20.47
N LYS A 25 22.65 5.02 21.56
CA LYS A 25 23.20 6.39 21.59
C LYS A 25 24.57 6.53 20.90
N GLN A 26 25.16 5.42 20.43
CA GLN A 26 26.49 5.31 19.85
C GLN A 26 26.48 5.19 18.31
N ASP A 27 25.31 5.06 17.67
CA ASP A 27 25.17 4.96 16.20
C ASP A 27 24.73 6.30 15.56
N LYS A 28 24.95 7.42 16.27
CA LYS A 28 24.65 8.78 15.77
C LYS A 28 25.57 9.25 14.64
N ASP A 29 26.68 8.55 14.38
CA ASP A 29 27.68 8.94 13.37
C ASP A 29 27.52 8.26 12.00
N LYS A 30 26.50 7.41 11.81
CA LYS A 30 26.18 6.83 10.50
C LYS A 30 24.77 7.19 10.09
N GLU A 31 24.58 8.49 9.81
CA GLU A 31 23.38 8.98 9.13
C GLU A 31 23.12 8.11 7.89
N LEU A 32 21.90 7.61 7.76
CA LEU A 32 21.48 6.76 6.65
C LEU A 32 21.49 7.57 5.35
N LYS A 33 22.66 7.63 4.68
CA LYS A 33 22.88 8.49 3.51
C LYS A 33 21.88 8.27 2.38
N TYR A 34 21.43 7.03 2.19
CA TYR A 34 20.62 6.62 1.04
C TYR A 34 19.29 5.97 1.42
N LEU A 35 19.09 5.58 2.68
CA LEU A 35 17.85 4.94 3.12
C LEU A 35 16.88 5.98 3.64
N LEU A 36 15.60 5.76 3.39
CA LEU A 36 14.54 6.52 4.01
C LEU A 36 14.39 6.02 5.45
N GLU A 37 14.46 6.96 6.40
CA GLU A 37 14.19 6.61 7.79
C GLU A 37 12.73 6.17 7.91
N PRO A 38 12.45 5.00 8.51
CA PRO A 38 11.08 4.55 8.69
C PRO A 38 10.36 5.49 9.65
N LEU A 39 9.34 6.19 9.14
CA LEU A 39 8.49 7.04 9.95
C LEU A 39 7.60 6.17 10.85
N VAL A 40 8.07 5.91 12.07
CA VAL A 40 7.26 5.51 13.23
C VAL A 40 6.49 4.18 13.05
N TYR A 41 7.14 3.10 13.51
CA TYR A 41 6.62 1.73 13.66
C TYR A 41 5.96 1.14 12.40
N ALA A 42 6.77 0.49 11.56
CA ALA A 42 6.24 -0.61 10.78
C ALA A 42 5.90 -1.74 11.77
N GLU A 43 4.69 -1.70 12.34
CA GLU A 43 4.11 -2.91 12.92
C GLU A 43 3.99 -3.91 11.78
N VAL A 44 4.91 -4.87 11.75
CA VAL A 44 4.90 -5.93 10.78
C VAL A 44 4.22 -7.14 11.40
N THR A 45 3.15 -7.55 10.77
CA THR A 45 2.27 -8.62 11.24
C THR A 45 2.23 -9.71 10.19
N ALA A 46 2.37 -10.97 10.57
CA ALA A 46 2.10 -12.10 9.68
C ALA A 46 1.38 -13.22 10.40
N HIS A 47 0.68 -14.02 9.60
CA HIS A 47 0.12 -15.30 10.03
C HIS A 47 1.16 -16.41 9.93
N ARG A 48 0.93 -17.50 10.65
CA ARG A 48 1.73 -18.72 10.54
C ARG A 48 1.71 -19.22 9.09
N GLY A 49 2.88 -19.40 8.50
CA GLY A 49 3.03 -19.81 7.10
C GLY A 49 2.97 -18.67 6.07
N ASN A 50 2.65 -17.44 6.49
CA ASN A 50 2.69 -16.27 5.60
C ASN A 50 4.03 -15.52 5.72
N ALA A 51 4.33 -14.72 4.70
CA ALA A 51 5.53 -13.89 4.69
C ALA A 51 5.33 -12.57 5.47
N VAL A 52 6.36 -12.17 6.23
CA VAL A 52 6.52 -10.85 6.87
C VAL A 52 7.35 -9.98 5.95
N VAL A 53 6.93 -8.73 5.73
CA VAL A 53 7.74 -7.73 5.00
C VAL A 53 8.20 -6.65 5.97
N LEU A 54 9.51 -6.53 6.17
CA LEU A 54 10.13 -5.40 6.85
C LEU A 54 10.41 -4.30 5.80
N PRO A 55 9.65 -3.18 5.81
CA PRO A 55 9.77 -2.17 4.76
C PRO A 55 11.09 -1.42 4.84
N CYS A 56 11.76 -1.26 3.69
CA CYS A 56 12.95 -0.43 3.55
C CYS A 56 13.04 0.08 2.10
N VAL A 57 13.12 1.39 1.93
CA VAL A 57 13.14 2.02 0.61
C VAL A 57 14.31 2.99 0.52
N MET A 58 14.97 3.00 -0.63
CA MET A 58 16.06 3.92 -0.92
C MET A 58 15.53 5.28 -1.39
N ARG A 59 16.18 6.37 -0.97
CA ARG A 59 15.90 7.74 -1.45
C ARG A 59 16.20 7.87 -2.95
N TYR A 60 17.29 7.23 -3.37
CA TYR A 60 17.74 7.10 -4.74
C TYR A 60 18.64 5.86 -4.85
N LYS A 61 18.85 5.33 -6.06
CA LYS A 61 19.71 4.17 -6.31
C LYS A 61 21.12 4.63 -6.72
N PRO A 62 22.16 4.52 -5.86
CA PRO A 62 23.52 4.88 -6.23
C PRO A 62 24.12 3.85 -7.21
N SER A 63 25.19 4.22 -7.93
CA SER A 63 25.95 3.28 -8.76
C SER A 63 26.57 2.14 -7.96
N HIS A 64 26.99 2.42 -6.72
CA HIS A 64 27.54 1.44 -5.79
C HIS A 64 26.92 1.63 -4.42
N TYR A 65 26.23 0.59 -3.92
CA TYR A 65 25.65 0.60 -2.59
C TYR A 65 25.61 -0.80 -1.99
N ARG A 66 25.41 -0.86 -0.68
CA ARG A 66 25.19 -2.09 0.06
C ARG A 66 24.12 -1.87 1.12
N VAL A 67 23.03 -2.62 1.05
CA VAL A 67 22.02 -2.68 2.10
C VAL A 67 22.28 -3.92 2.94
N LYS A 68 22.39 -3.74 4.26
CA LYS A 68 22.63 -4.81 5.23
C LYS A 68 21.44 -4.89 6.18
N TRP A 69 20.76 -6.02 6.19
CA TRP A 69 19.76 -6.36 7.18
C TRP A 69 20.40 -7.15 8.31
N THR A 70 20.27 -6.64 9.53
CA THR A 70 20.81 -7.26 10.74
C THR A 70 19.68 -7.47 11.74
N LYS A 71 19.58 -8.67 12.31
CA LYS A 71 18.68 -8.96 13.43
C LYS A 71 19.30 -8.36 14.69
N ILE A 72 18.56 -7.50 15.38
CA ILE A 72 19.00 -6.93 16.65
C ILE A 72 18.51 -7.86 17.76
N GLU A 73 19.44 -8.40 18.54
CA GLU A 73 19.15 -9.16 19.76
C GLU A 73 19.56 -8.32 20.98
N PRO A 74 18.82 -8.36 22.10
CA PRO A 74 19.25 -7.75 23.36
C PRO A 74 20.60 -8.34 23.81
N PRO A 75 21.35 -7.64 24.68
CA PRO A 75 22.78 -7.37 24.50
C PRO A 75 23.63 -8.64 24.50
N SER A 76 23.85 -9.22 23.32
CA SER A 76 25.04 -9.98 23.00
C SER A 76 26.06 -8.99 22.43
N GLN A 77 27.06 -8.64 23.24
CA GLN A 77 28.15 -7.76 22.83
C GLN A 77 28.82 -8.29 21.55
N GLY A 78 28.68 -7.53 20.46
CA GLY A 78 29.64 -7.56 19.34
C GLY A 78 29.37 -8.51 18.17
N VAL A 79 28.34 -9.36 18.19
CA VAL A 79 28.02 -10.22 17.03
C VAL A 79 26.86 -9.62 16.25
N GLU A 80 27.15 -9.04 15.09
CA GLU A 80 26.10 -8.65 14.14
C GLU A 80 25.43 -9.91 13.58
N ASN A 81 24.16 -10.15 13.94
CA ASN A 81 23.36 -11.22 13.36
C ASN A 81 22.87 -10.80 11.96
N ILE A 82 23.78 -10.82 10.99
CA ILE A 82 23.47 -10.48 9.59
C ILE A 82 22.47 -11.50 9.05
N VAL A 83 21.40 -11.00 8.42
CA VAL A 83 20.35 -11.80 7.78
C VAL A 83 20.53 -11.80 6.27
N LEU A 84 20.72 -10.62 5.68
CA LEU A 84 20.84 -10.46 4.23
C LEU A 84 21.69 -9.23 3.90
N ILE A 85 22.57 -9.37 2.91
CA ILE A 85 23.32 -8.26 2.31
C ILE A 85 23.02 -8.22 0.82
N THR A 86 22.67 -7.05 0.28
CA THR A 86 22.43 -6.86 -1.16
C THR A 86 23.08 -5.59 -1.68
N ASN A 87 23.45 -5.59 -2.96
CA ASN A 87 23.83 -4.41 -3.74
C ASN A 87 22.82 -4.11 -4.89
N GLY A 88 21.66 -4.75 -4.87
CA GLY A 88 20.63 -4.64 -5.92
C GLY A 88 20.82 -5.51 -7.17
N HIS A 89 22.01 -6.10 -7.36
CA HIS A 89 22.27 -7.04 -8.45
C HIS A 89 22.42 -8.48 -7.95
N ALA A 90 23.02 -8.61 -6.77
CA ALA A 90 23.15 -9.86 -6.05
C ALA A 90 22.78 -9.63 -4.58
N ASP A 91 22.19 -10.66 -3.98
CA ASP A 91 21.98 -10.75 -2.55
C ASP A 91 22.61 -12.02 -2.00
N LYS A 92 23.06 -11.93 -0.74
CA LYS A 92 23.61 -13.06 0.00
C LYS A 92 22.91 -13.17 1.34
N GLN A 93 22.41 -14.37 1.62
CA GLN A 93 21.72 -14.73 2.85
C GLN A 93 22.73 -15.19 3.91
N TYR A 94 22.47 -14.87 5.18
CA TYR A 94 23.35 -15.16 6.31
C TYR A 94 22.56 -15.62 7.54
N GLY A 95 23.24 -16.38 8.40
CA GLY A 95 22.68 -16.84 9.67
C GLY A 95 21.52 -17.84 9.51
N SER A 96 20.89 -18.19 10.63
CA SER A 96 19.78 -19.15 10.67
C SER A 96 18.49 -18.62 10.04
N VAL A 97 18.32 -17.28 9.97
CA VAL A 97 17.16 -16.63 9.36
C VAL A 97 17.35 -16.43 7.84
N GLY A 98 18.61 -16.39 7.37
CA GLY A 98 18.97 -16.12 5.98
C GLY A 98 18.22 -16.97 4.94
N PRO A 99 18.11 -18.30 5.09
CA PRO A 99 17.42 -19.16 4.12
C PRO A 99 15.95 -18.79 3.89
N ARG A 100 15.34 -18.06 4.83
CA ARG A 100 13.94 -17.61 4.78
C ARG A 100 13.81 -16.16 4.35
N ALA A 101 14.92 -15.50 4.07
CA ALA A 101 15.01 -14.10 3.75
C ALA A 101 15.17 -13.88 2.24
N SER A 102 14.34 -13.02 1.69
CA SER A 102 14.42 -12.57 0.29
C SER A 102 14.09 -11.09 0.21
N LEU A 103 14.38 -10.46 -0.93
CA LEU A 103 13.95 -9.09 -1.18
C LEU A 103 12.56 -9.08 -1.83
N LEU A 104 11.71 -8.12 -1.44
CA LEU A 104 10.35 -7.98 -1.96
C LEU A 104 10.31 -7.55 -3.43
N HIS A 105 11.14 -6.57 -3.81
CA HIS A 105 11.22 -5.99 -5.16
C HIS A 105 9.90 -5.40 -5.68
N ALA A 106 9.16 -4.67 -4.84
CA ALA A 106 7.93 -3.99 -5.26
C ALA A 106 8.18 -2.93 -6.35
N HIS A 107 9.34 -2.26 -6.32
CA HIS A 107 9.79 -1.30 -7.33
C HIS A 107 11.32 -1.11 -7.28
N ASN A 108 11.88 -0.30 -8.18
CA ASN A 108 13.33 -0.11 -8.38
C ASN A 108 14.13 0.44 -7.17
N LEU A 109 13.45 1.05 -6.20
CA LEU A 109 14.04 1.60 -4.96
C LEU A 109 13.71 0.74 -3.74
N ASP A 110 12.94 -0.34 -3.91
CA ASP A 110 12.54 -1.23 -2.83
C ASP A 110 13.69 -2.19 -2.45
N VAL A 111 14.07 -2.17 -1.19
CA VAL A 111 15.04 -3.07 -0.58
C VAL A 111 14.47 -3.71 0.69
N SER A 112 13.14 -3.83 0.75
CA SER A 112 12.38 -4.44 1.84
C SER A 112 12.70 -5.92 1.99
N LEU A 113 12.86 -6.37 3.24
CA LEU A 113 13.14 -7.76 3.57
C LEU A 113 11.83 -8.54 3.70
N ARG A 114 11.66 -9.57 2.88
CA ARG A 114 10.59 -10.55 2.99
C ARG A 114 11.10 -11.80 3.71
N LEU A 115 10.52 -12.11 4.86
CA LEU A 115 10.81 -13.29 5.66
C LEU A 115 9.65 -14.29 5.56
N THR A 116 9.91 -15.54 5.20
CA THR A 116 8.90 -16.62 5.15
C THR A 116 8.96 -17.52 6.39
N ASP A 117 7.95 -18.37 6.59
CA ASP A 117 7.93 -19.47 7.57
C ASP A 117 8.10 -19.08 9.05
N LEU A 118 7.57 -17.91 9.48
CA LEU A 118 7.72 -17.40 10.86
C LEU A 118 6.71 -18.02 11.84
N ASP A 119 7.19 -18.40 13.02
CA ASP A 119 6.40 -18.87 14.16
C ASP A 119 6.26 -17.74 15.21
N VAL A 120 5.37 -16.76 14.98
CA VAL A 120 5.07 -15.70 15.97
C VAL A 120 3.58 -15.27 15.93
N VAL A 121 3.09 -14.83 17.10
CA VAL A 121 1.71 -14.47 17.51
C VAL A 121 0.98 -13.47 16.59
N ILE A 122 -0.32 -13.71 16.41
CA ILE A 122 -1.25 -12.94 15.57
C ILE A 122 -1.53 -11.57 16.19
N THR A 123 -1.18 -10.51 15.46
CA THR A 123 -1.76 -9.17 15.64
C THR A 123 -2.80 -8.95 14.55
N LEU A 124 -4.06 -8.72 14.93
CA LEU A 124 -5.15 -8.44 13.99
C LEU A 124 -4.97 -7.03 13.42
N ARG A 125 -4.51 -6.93 12.17
CA ARG A 125 -4.47 -5.68 11.42
C ARG A 125 -5.32 -5.83 10.16
N ILE A 126 -6.15 -4.83 9.91
CA ILE A 126 -6.91 -4.77 8.66
C ILE A 126 -5.91 -4.48 7.54
N GLU A 127 -5.62 -5.50 6.72
CA GLU A 127 -4.92 -5.30 5.47
C GLU A 127 -5.81 -4.52 4.50
N GLY A 128 -5.20 -3.59 3.78
CA GLY A 128 -5.89 -2.76 2.82
C GLY A 128 -4.94 -2.11 1.84
N VAL A 129 -5.51 -1.39 0.91
CA VAL A 129 -4.82 -0.71 -0.18
C VAL A 129 -5.21 0.75 -0.21
N VAL A 130 -4.21 1.62 -0.37
CA VAL A 130 -4.43 3.05 -0.60
C VAL A 130 -4.49 3.31 -2.09
N PHE A 131 -5.44 4.13 -2.51
CA PHE A 131 -5.57 4.56 -3.88
C PHE A 131 -5.86 6.06 -3.99
N PRO A 132 -5.34 6.73 -5.04
CA PRO A 132 -5.69 8.11 -5.33
C PRO A 132 -7.12 8.18 -5.89
N TYR A 133 -7.86 9.20 -5.47
CA TYR A 133 -9.22 9.47 -5.92
C TYR A 133 -9.39 10.94 -6.29
N GLN A 134 -9.88 11.17 -7.51
CA GLN A 134 -10.06 12.49 -8.10
C GLN A 134 -11.54 12.67 -8.49
N SER A 135 -12.04 13.90 -8.37
CA SER A 135 -13.38 14.28 -8.83
C SER A 135 -13.56 14.09 -10.33
N HIS A 136 -14.79 13.76 -10.73
CA HIS A 136 -15.21 13.78 -12.13
C HIS A 136 -15.18 15.19 -12.76
N HIS A 137 -15.17 16.23 -11.92
CA HIS A 137 -14.99 17.64 -12.34
C HIS A 137 -13.51 18.06 -12.47
N GLY A 138 -12.59 17.10 -12.49
CA GLY A 138 -11.15 17.34 -12.65
C GLY A 138 -10.38 17.37 -11.33
N ARG A 139 -9.11 17.79 -11.42
CA ARG A 139 -8.17 17.85 -10.29
C ARG A 139 -8.56 18.91 -9.27
N TYR A 140 -8.27 18.62 -8.01
CA TYR A 140 -8.28 19.57 -6.90
C TYR A 140 -9.64 20.23 -6.72
N ARG A 141 -10.65 19.38 -6.52
CA ARG A 141 -12.05 19.78 -6.39
C ARG A 141 -12.69 19.40 -5.07
N PHE A 142 -11.98 18.72 -4.18
CA PHE A 142 -12.52 18.32 -2.88
C PHE A 142 -11.98 19.20 -1.77
N THR A 143 -12.88 19.75 -0.96
CA THR A 143 -12.53 20.12 0.41
C THR A 143 -12.24 18.86 1.24
N PHE A 144 -11.74 19.01 2.46
CA PHE A 144 -11.51 17.84 3.34
C PHE A 144 -12.80 17.03 3.57
N PHE A 145 -13.93 17.72 3.72
CA PHE A 145 -15.22 17.07 3.96
C PHE A 145 -15.73 16.36 2.71
N ASP A 146 -15.59 16.98 1.53
CA ASP A 146 -15.92 16.34 0.25
C ASP A 146 -15.05 15.10 0.02
N ALA A 147 -13.75 15.19 0.32
CA ALA A 147 -12.83 14.07 0.17
C ALA A 147 -13.20 12.88 1.07
N LYS A 148 -13.62 13.17 2.31
CA LYS A 148 -14.11 12.15 3.24
C LYS A 148 -15.37 11.46 2.73
N GLU A 149 -16.34 12.22 2.22
CA GLU A 149 -17.56 11.67 1.64
C GLU A 149 -17.29 10.90 0.34
N ALA A 150 -16.41 11.43 -0.51
CA ALA A 150 -16.01 10.83 -1.76
C ALA A 150 -15.39 9.44 -1.56
N CYS A 151 -14.46 9.28 -0.61
CA CYS A 151 -13.93 7.96 -0.26
C CYS A 151 -15.03 7.02 0.26
N ALA A 152 -15.93 7.51 1.13
CA ALA A 152 -17.03 6.70 1.68
C ALA A 152 -17.96 6.17 0.58
N LYS A 153 -18.28 6.99 -0.43
CA LYS A 153 -19.06 6.56 -1.61
C LYS A 153 -18.38 5.44 -2.39
N GLN A 154 -17.05 5.33 -2.32
CA GLN A 154 -16.25 4.31 -3.00
C GLN A 154 -15.91 3.09 -2.13
N ASP A 155 -16.66 2.81 -1.07
CA ASP A 155 -16.36 1.73 -0.09
C ASP A 155 -14.98 1.87 0.56
N ALA A 156 -14.58 3.11 0.85
CA ALA A 156 -13.29 3.43 1.43
C ALA A 156 -13.41 4.52 2.50
N THR A 157 -12.31 4.77 3.21
CA THR A 157 -12.15 5.93 4.11
C THR A 157 -10.95 6.75 3.68
N LEU A 158 -10.81 7.99 4.16
CA LEU A 158 -9.55 8.71 3.95
C LEU A 158 -8.39 7.93 4.57
N ALA A 159 -7.29 7.80 3.83
CA ALA A 159 -6.10 7.12 4.31
C ALA A 159 -5.47 7.90 5.48
N THR A 160 -4.86 7.17 6.41
CA THR A 160 -3.93 7.73 7.38
C THR A 160 -2.57 7.94 6.72
N TYR A 161 -1.75 8.84 7.29
CA TYR A 161 -0.36 8.99 6.85
C TYR A 161 0.40 7.66 6.87
N LYS A 162 0.21 6.84 7.90
CA LYS A 162 0.83 5.51 8.02
C LYS A 162 0.45 4.57 6.88
N GLN A 163 -0.82 4.59 6.46
CA GLN A 163 -1.29 3.80 5.30
C GLN A 163 -0.71 4.34 4.00
N LEU A 164 -0.66 5.67 3.81
CA LEU A 164 -0.03 6.29 2.63
C LEU A 164 1.46 5.94 2.54
N TYR A 165 2.18 6.04 3.66
CA TYR A 165 3.58 5.65 3.77
C TYR A 165 3.81 4.20 3.35
N ARG A 166 3.01 3.27 3.88
CA ARG A 166 3.07 1.87 3.47
C ARG A 166 2.81 1.70 1.97
N ALA A 167 1.78 2.33 1.43
CA ALA A 167 1.46 2.22 0.01
C ALA A 167 2.59 2.77 -0.88
N TRP A 168 3.21 3.88 -0.48
CA TRP A 168 4.39 4.42 -1.16
C TRP A 168 5.57 3.46 -1.11
N THR A 169 5.84 2.83 0.05
CA THR A 169 6.89 1.79 0.12
C THR A 169 6.58 0.52 -0.69
N GLU A 170 5.32 0.31 -1.05
CA GLU A 170 4.85 -0.77 -1.91
C GLU A 170 4.74 -0.35 -3.39
N GLY A 171 5.22 0.85 -3.76
CA GLY A 171 5.27 1.28 -5.16
C GLY A 171 4.29 2.39 -5.58
N LEU A 172 3.51 2.97 -4.65
CA LEU A 172 2.62 4.08 -5.00
C LEU A 172 3.41 5.36 -5.32
N ASP A 173 3.36 5.76 -6.60
CA ASP A 173 3.90 7.02 -7.11
C ASP A 173 2.76 7.90 -7.66
N TRP A 174 2.53 9.07 -7.07
CA TRP A 174 1.42 9.94 -7.45
C TRP A 174 1.75 11.43 -7.26
N CYS A 175 1.63 12.21 -8.34
CA CYS A 175 2.02 13.62 -8.36
C CYS A 175 0.97 14.56 -7.75
N ASN A 176 -0.29 14.15 -7.68
CA ASN A 176 -1.33 15.03 -7.21
C ASN A 176 -1.43 14.99 -5.68
N ALA A 177 -1.58 16.16 -5.09
CA ALA A 177 -1.83 16.35 -3.66
C ALA A 177 -3.23 15.86 -3.28
N GLY A 178 -3.32 15.12 -2.18
CA GLY A 178 -4.59 14.59 -1.69
C GLY A 178 -4.75 14.69 -0.19
N TRP A 179 -5.99 14.87 0.25
CA TRP A 179 -6.37 14.87 1.67
C TRP A 179 -6.14 13.50 2.31
N LEU A 180 -5.68 13.55 3.57
CA LEU A 180 -5.59 12.42 4.50
C LEU A 180 -6.58 12.57 5.66
N SER A 181 -6.78 11.52 6.42
CA SER A 181 -7.79 11.43 7.51
C SER A 181 -7.57 12.42 8.66
N ASP A 182 -6.34 12.86 8.91
CA ASP A 182 -6.03 13.92 9.88
C ASP A 182 -6.29 15.34 9.34
N GLY A 183 -6.58 15.45 8.04
CA GLY A 183 -6.76 16.69 7.31
C GLY A 183 -5.46 17.35 6.89
N THR A 184 -4.36 16.61 6.87
CA THR A 184 -3.15 17.01 6.14
C THR A 184 -3.29 16.69 4.66
N VAL A 185 -2.49 17.37 3.84
CA VAL A 185 -2.44 17.17 2.39
C VAL A 185 -1.05 16.75 2.00
N ASN A 186 -0.94 15.60 1.35
CA ASN A 186 0.33 14.98 1.00
C ASN A 186 0.31 14.41 -0.42
N TYR A 187 1.48 14.10 -0.98
CA TYR A 187 1.61 13.32 -2.21
C TYR A 187 2.89 12.47 -2.19
N PRO A 188 2.82 11.17 -2.51
CA PRO A 188 3.97 10.27 -2.53
C PRO A 188 4.70 10.30 -3.88
N VAL A 189 6.00 10.60 -3.88
CA VAL A 189 6.84 10.58 -5.09
C VAL A 189 7.92 9.51 -4.95
N LEU A 190 7.92 8.53 -5.85
CA LEU A 190 8.98 7.52 -5.96
C LEU A 190 9.98 7.86 -7.06
N GLN A 191 9.51 8.43 -8.17
CA GLN A 191 10.39 8.84 -9.26
C GLN A 191 10.48 10.38 -9.26
N PRO A 192 11.62 10.95 -8.87
CA PRO A 192 11.84 12.39 -8.93
C PRO A 192 11.56 12.93 -10.33
N ARG A 193 10.72 13.97 -10.42
CA ARG A 193 10.33 14.59 -11.69
C ARG A 193 10.07 16.09 -11.48
N PRO A 194 10.54 16.97 -12.38
CA PRO A 194 10.43 18.42 -12.19
C PRO A 194 9.01 18.92 -11.90
N ALA A 195 8.02 18.35 -12.58
CA ALA A 195 6.61 18.71 -12.42
C ALA A 195 6.01 18.35 -11.05
N CYS A 196 6.68 17.51 -10.25
CA CYS A 196 6.16 16.97 -9.00
C CYS A 196 7.09 17.33 -7.85
N GLY A 197 7.39 18.63 -7.77
CA GLY A 197 8.23 19.29 -6.77
C GLY A 197 9.73 19.24 -7.08
N GLY A 198 10.10 19.45 -8.35
CA GLY A 198 11.48 19.75 -8.74
C GLY A 198 12.46 18.58 -8.62
N GLU A 199 13.69 18.90 -8.24
CA GLU A 199 14.82 17.94 -8.10
C GLU A 199 14.90 17.28 -6.72
N LEU A 200 13.85 17.42 -5.90
CA LEU A 200 13.80 16.77 -4.59
C LEU A 200 13.81 15.24 -4.74
N LEU A 201 14.52 14.58 -3.83
CA LEU A 201 14.58 13.11 -3.74
C LEU A 201 13.19 12.48 -3.49
N SER A 202 13.13 11.15 -3.64
CA SER A 202 11.95 10.35 -3.37
C SER A 202 11.46 10.53 -1.93
N GLY A 203 10.15 10.62 -1.74
CA GLY A 203 9.55 10.89 -0.43
C GLY A 203 8.07 11.26 -0.52
N ILE A 204 7.41 11.25 0.63
CA ILE A 204 6.08 11.84 0.80
C ILE A 204 6.25 13.31 1.12
N ARG A 205 5.59 14.16 0.33
CA ARG A 205 5.69 15.62 0.43
C ARG A 205 4.41 16.17 1.01
N SER A 206 4.53 17.15 1.90
CA SER A 206 3.40 17.81 2.54
C SER A 206 3.18 19.21 1.98
N TYR A 207 1.94 19.63 1.88
CA TYR A 207 1.55 21.02 1.58
C TYR A 207 1.54 21.92 2.82
N GLY A 208 1.89 21.40 4.00
CA GLY A 208 1.87 22.15 5.25
C GLY A 208 0.46 22.36 5.80
N PRO A 209 0.22 23.42 6.60
CA PRO A 209 -1.09 23.75 7.12
C PRO A 209 -2.09 24.05 6.00
N CYS A 210 -3.26 23.39 6.00
CA CYS A 210 -4.32 23.59 5.01
C CYS A 210 -5.66 23.88 5.70
N HIS A 211 -6.49 24.73 5.06
CA HIS A 211 -7.84 25.03 5.49
C HIS A 211 -8.82 23.97 4.98
N LYS A 212 -9.38 23.19 5.91
CA LYS A 212 -10.27 22.04 5.61
C LYS A 212 -11.53 22.38 4.80
N THR A 213 -11.98 23.63 4.82
CA THR A 213 -13.20 24.10 4.13
C THR A 213 -12.94 24.97 2.91
N GLN A 214 -11.74 25.53 2.75
CA GLN A 214 -11.44 26.51 1.69
C GLN A 214 -10.46 25.96 0.67
N ASP A 215 -9.51 25.12 1.10
CA ASP A 215 -8.54 24.53 0.19
C ASP A 215 -9.16 23.32 -0.51
N HIS A 216 -8.72 23.10 -1.76
CA HIS A 216 -9.25 22.03 -2.60
C HIS A 216 -8.11 21.17 -3.12
N TYR A 217 -8.25 19.85 -2.99
CA TYR A 217 -7.28 18.86 -3.40
C TYR A 217 -7.98 17.58 -3.90
N ASP A 218 -7.21 16.55 -4.23
CA ASP A 218 -7.73 15.21 -4.48
C ASP A 218 -7.85 14.47 -3.12
N ALA A 219 -8.04 13.15 -3.13
CA ALA A 219 -8.08 12.34 -1.92
C ALA A 219 -7.19 11.10 -2.05
N PHE A 220 -6.59 10.67 -0.94
CA PHE A 220 -6.07 9.30 -0.83
C PHE A 220 -7.06 8.49 -0.01
N CYS A 221 -7.69 7.51 -0.65
CA CYS A 221 -8.66 6.63 -0.03
C CYS A 221 -8.00 5.29 0.36
N PHE A 222 -8.48 4.68 1.44
CA PHE A 222 -8.06 3.37 1.93
C PHE A 222 -9.27 2.43 1.94
N THR A 223 -9.12 1.27 1.32
CA THR A 223 -10.10 0.17 1.38
C THR A 223 -9.43 -1.08 1.91
N SER A 224 -10.16 -1.86 2.70
CA SER A 224 -9.75 -3.19 3.13
C SER A 224 -10.19 -4.26 2.14
N ALA A 225 -9.82 -5.51 2.41
CA ALA A 225 -10.43 -6.66 1.74
C ALA A 225 -11.96 -6.61 1.88
N THR A 226 -12.64 -6.72 0.75
CA THR A 226 -14.10 -6.71 0.62
C THR A 226 -14.63 -8.15 0.57
N LYS A 227 -15.82 -8.40 1.12
CA LYS A 227 -16.41 -9.77 1.18
C LYS A 227 -16.88 -10.29 -0.18
N GLY A 228 -17.39 -9.42 -1.04
CA GLY A 228 -17.84 -9.76 -2.39
C GLY A 228 -16.72 -9.82 -3.42
N SER A 229 -17.07 -10.10 -4.67
CA SER A 229 -16.14 -10.23 -5.79
C SER A 229 -16.48 -9.30 -6.95
N VAL A 230 -15.42 -8.75 -7.56
CA VAL A 230 -15.53 -8.00 -8.81
C VAL A 230 -15.32 -8.95 -9.98
N PHE A 231 -16.20 -8.88 -10.97
CA PHE A 231 -16.07 -9.61 -12.24
C PHE A 231 -16.33 -8.69 -13.43
N PHE A 232 -15.78 -9.05 -14.59
CA PHE A 232 -15.90 -8.25 -15.81
C PHE A 232 -16.92 -8.85 -16.78
N ILE A 233 -17.80 -8.01 -17.32
CA ILE A 233 -18.69 -8.34 -18.42
C ILE A 233 -18.20 -7.63 -19.67
N ALA A 234 -17.78 -8.42 -20.67
CA ALA A 234 -17.32 -7.91 -21.95
C ALA A 234 -18.50 -7.44 -22.81
N GLY A 235 -18.31 -6.32 -23.51
CA GLY A 235 -19.26 -5.78 -24.47
C GLY A 235 -19.07 -4.27 -24.70
N PRO A 236 -19.60 -3.72 -25.79
CA PRO A 236 -19.53 -2.29 -26.08
C PRO A 236 -20.70 -1.56 -25.42
N PHE A 237 -20.64 -1.34 -24.11
CA PHE A 237 -21.73 -0.73 -23.35
C PHE A 237 -21.47 0.76 -23.11
N ASN A 238 -22.49 1.59 -23.29
CA ASN A 238 -22.52 2.91 -22.63
C ASN A 238 -22.77 2.73 -21.12
N PHE A 239 -22.67 3.82 -20.35
CA PHE A 239 -22.78 3.73 -18.88
C PHE A 239 -24.12 3.13 -18.41
N ALA A 240 -25.23 3.52 -19.05
CA ALA A 240 -26.56 3.05 -18.67
C ALA A 240 -26.78 1.57 -19.03
N GLU A 241 -26.17 1.10 -20.11
CA GLU A 241 -26.13 -0.31 -20.49
C GLU A 241 -25.29 -1.12 -19.52
N ALA A 242 -24.11 -0.61 -19.15
CA ALA A 242 -23.22 -1.23 -18.16
C ALA A 242 -23.93 -1.47 -16.81
N GLU A 243 -24.71 -0.49 -16.32
CA GLU A 243 -25.55 -0.69 -15.14
C GLU A 243 -26.61 -1.79 -15.32
N ARG A 244 -27.27 -1.81 -16.48
CA ARG A 244 -28.33 -2.79 -16.79
C ARG A 244 -27.77 -4.21 -16.87
N VAL A 245 -26.60 -4.41 -17.48
CA VAL A 245 -26.00 -5.74 -17.59
C VAL A 245 -25.53 -6.27 -16.23
N CYS A 246 -24.94 -5.43 -15.37
CA CYS A 246 -24.62 -5.85 -14.00
C CYS A 246 -25.89 -6.23 -13.23
N ARG A 247 -26.96 -5.43 -13.33
CA ARG A 247 -28.22 -5.69 -12.62
C ARG A 247 -28.89 -6.99 -13.06
N ARG A 248 -28.85 -7.31 -14.36
CA ARG A 248 -29.37 -8.56 -14.91
C ARG A 248 -28.68 -9.79 -14.30
N ASP A 249 -27.40 -9.65 -13.96
CA ASP A 249 -26.58 -10.70 -13.36
C ASP A 249 -26.60 -10.65 -11.81
N GLY A 250 -27.56 -9.92 -11.21
CA GLY A 250 -27.72 -9.82 -9.76
C GLY A 250 -26.64 -9.00 -9.06
N ALA A 251 -25.93 -8.14 -9.79
CA ALA A 251 -24.83 -7.33 -9.32
C ALA A 251 -25.09 -5.83 -9.51
N SER A 252 -24.25 -4.98 -8.93
CA SER A 252 -24.18 -3.54 -9.27
C SER A 252 -22.86 -3.24 -9.98
N LEU A 253 -22.75 -2.08 -10.64
CA LEU A 253 -21.42 -1.62 -11.05
C LEU A 253 -20.50 -1.55 -9.83
N ALA A 254 -19.26 -1.99 -10.01
CA ALA A 254 -18.26 -1.99 -8.96
C ALA A 254 -17.87 -0.56 -8.59
N LYS A 255 -17.64 -0.34 -7.30
CA LYS A 255 -17.03 0.89 -6.79
C LYS A 255 -15.53 0.87 -7.00
N VAL A 256 -14.91 2.05 -6.92
CA VAL A 256 -13.45 2.16 -7.06
C VAL A 256 -12.72 1.41 -5.94
N GLY A 257 -13.16 1.51 -4.69
CA GLY A 257 -12.53 0.74 -3.60
C GLY A 257 -12.64 -0.78 -3.80
N GLN A 258 -13.76 -1.25 -4.36
CA GLN A 258 -13.97 -2.68 -4.63
C GLN A 258 -12.99 -3.20 -5.69
N ILE A 259 -12.74 -2.45 -6.78
CA ILE A 259 -11.76 -2.88 -7.79
C ILE A 259 -10.32 -2.87 -7.24
N TYR A 260 -9.94 -1.87 -6.41
CA TYR A 260 -8.64 -1.86 -5.73
C TYR A 260 -8.48 -3.03 -4.76
N SER A 261 -9.53 -3.34 -4.00
CA SER A 261 -9.59 -4.50 -3.11
C SER A 261 -9.41 -5.81 -3.89
N SER A 262 -10.20 -6.04 -4.94
CA SER A 262 -10.10 -7.27 -5.74
C SER A 262 -8.77 -7.39 -6.49
N TRP A 263 -8.20 -6.28 -6.98
CA TRP A 263 -6.85 -6.27 -7.56
C TRP A 263 -5.78 -6.68 -6.53
N LYS A 264 -5.84 -6.13 -5.31
CA LYS A 264 -4.84 -6.41 -4.27
C LYS A 264 -4.98 -7.81 -3.65
N PHE A 265 -6.20 -8.27 -3.41
CA PHE A 265 -6.46 -9.45 -2.57
C PHE A 265 -7.04 -10.65 -3.31
N GLN A 266 -7.65 -10.45 -4.49
CA GLN A 266 -8.33 -11.50 -5.25
C GLN A 266 -7.68 -11.76 -6.61
N GLN A 267 -6.49 -11.20 -6.85
CA GLN A 267 -5.74 -11.35 -8.10
C GLN A 267 -6.53 -10.92 -9.36
N LEU A 268 -7.34 -9.87 -9.25
CA LEU A 268 -8.09 -9.33 -10.39
C LEU A 268 -7.12 -8.67 -11.41
N ASP A 269 -6.96 -9.30 -12.57
CA ASP A 269 -6.12 -8.86 -13.68
C ASP A 269 -6.92 -8.90 -14.99
N HIS A 270 -7.11 -7.75 -15.64
CA HIS A 270 -7.88 -7.67 -16.88
C HIS A 270 -7.47 -6.43 -17.71
N CYS A 271 -7.21 -6.64 -18.99
CA CYS A 271 -6.63 -5.63 -19.90
C CYS A 271 -7.66 -4.73 -20.61
N ASP A 272 -8.95 -4.87 -20.31
CA ASP A 272 -10.00 -4.09 -20.96
C ASP A 272 -10.63 -3.06 -20.01
N GLY A 273 -10.82 -1.83 -20.50
CA GLY A 273 -11.52 -0.79 -19.77
C GLY A 273 -12.97 -1.15 -19.50
N GLY A 274 -13.41 -0.95 -18.27
CA GLY A 274 -14.80 -1.15 -17.87
C GLY A 274 -15.35 -0.01 -17.03
N TRP A 275 -16.64 0.27 -17.19
CA TRP A 275 -17.37 1.24 -16.38
C TRP A 275 -17.40 0.84 -14.91
N LEU A 276 -17.24 1.83 -14.04
CA LEU A 276 -17.44 1.75 -12.60
C LEU A 276 -18.61 2.64 -12.17
N GLN A 277 -19.10 2.43 -10.95
CA GLN A 277 -20.27 3.11 -10.42
C GLN A 277 -20.13 4.65 -10.38
N ASP A 278 -18.92 5.17 -10.20
CA ASP A 278 -18.66 6.62 -10.21
C ASP A 278 -18.64 7.23 -11.62
N GLY A 279 -18.82 6.41 -12.66
CA GLY A 279 -18.75 6.84 -14.05
C GLY A 279 -17.31 6.98 -14.57
N SER A 280 -16.31 6.54 -13.83
CA SER A 280 -14.97 6.36 -14.37
C SER A 280 -14.86 5.04 -15.14
N VAL A 281 -13.88 4.98 -16.04
CA VAL A 281 -13.52 3.75 -16.74
C VAL A 281 -12.11 3.36 -16.32
N ARG A 282 -11.96 2.15 -15.78
CA ARG A 282 -10.69 1.65 -15.23
C ARG A 282 -10.42 0.23 -15.68
N PHE A 283 -9.19 -0.24 -15.49
CA PHE A 283 -8.80 -1.62 -15.71
C PHE A 283 -7.62 -2.00 -14.80
N PRO A 284 -7.65 -3.15 -14.11
CA PRO A 284 -6.60 -3.57 -13.18
C PRO A 284 -5.56 -4.46 -13.87
N ILE A 285 -4.28 -4.18 -13.64
CA ILE A 285 -3.16 -4.95 -14.19
C ILE A 285 -2.28 -5.47 -13.03
N ILE A 286 -2.14 -6.79 -12.93
CA ILE A 286 -1.18 -7.44 -12.01
C ILE A 286 0.08 -7.82 -12.77
N HIS A 287 -0.07 -8.34 -13.99
CA HIS A 287 1.03 -8.72 -14.85
C HIS A 287 1.13 -7.70 -16.00
N PRO A 288 2.12 -6.79 -15.97
CA PRO A 288 2.32 -5.79 -17.01
C PRO A 288 2.48 -6.42 -18.39
N ARG A 289 1.81 -5.87 -19.39
CA ARG A 289 1.79 -6.34 -20.78
C ARG A 289 1.95 -5.13 -21.70
N GLU A 290 2.73 -5.26 -22.78
CA GLU A 290 3.02 -4.14 -23.70
C GLU A 290 1.75 -3.45 -24.22
N ARG A 291 0.71 -4.24 -24.53
CA ARG A 291 -0.57 -3.74 -25.09
C ARG A 291 -1.61 -3.35 -24.04
N CYS A 292 -1.27 -3.36 -22.74
CA CYS A 292 -2.21 -3.14 -21.63
C CYS A 292 -1.82 -1.92 -20.80
N GLY A 293 -1.78 -0.75 -21.44
CA GLY A 293 -1.47 0.54 -20.81
C GLY A 293 -0.01 0.98 -20.91
N GLY A 294 0.89 0.18 -21.50
CA GLY A 294 2.25 0.60 -21.86
C GLY A 294 3.19 0.94 -20.69
N ILE A 295 2.78 0.66 -19.46
CA ILE A 295 3.52 0.96 -18.23
C ILE A 295 4.04 -0.36 -17.63
N ALA A 296 5.28 -0.37 -17.16
CA ALA A 296 5.97 -1.57 -16.70
C ALA A 296 5.58 -2.01 -15.28
N GLU A 297 4.87 -1.18 -14.53
CA GLU A 297 4.46 -1.48 -13.15
C GLU A 297 3.02 -2.06 -13.08
N PRO A 298 2.72 -2.92 -12.10
CA PRO A 298 1.34 -3.29 -11.76
C PRO A 298 0.52 -2.11 -11.26
N GLY A 299 -0.80 -2.15 -11.41
CA GLY A 299 -1.71 -1.16 -10.85
C GLY A 299 -3.05 -1.08 -11.58
N ILE A 300 -3.92 -0.23 -11.05
CA ILE A 300 -5.19 0.11 -11.71
C ILE A 300 -4.99 1.33 -12.60
N ARG A 301 -5.31 1.17 -13.88
CA ARG A 301 -5.25 2.23 -14.89
C ARG A 301 -6.63 2.84 -15.07
N SER A 302 -6.67 4.08 -15.53
CA SER A 302 -7.91 4.84 -15.67
C SER A 302 -7.90 5.63 -16.98
N PHE A 303 -9.02 5.59 -17.70
CA PHE A 303 -9.32 6.48 -18.81
C PHE A 303 -10.05 7.76 -18.35
N GLY A 304 -10.15 7.97 -17.04
CA GLY A 304 -10.84 9.11 -16.45
C GLY A 304 -12.36 8.95 -16.50
N TYR A 305 -13.05 10.04 -16.81
CA TYR A 305 -14.52 10.15 -16.82
C TYR A 305 -15.01 10.48 -18.24
N PRO A 306 -15.02 9.50 -19.17
CA PRO A 306 -15.49 9.72 -20.53
C PRO A 306 -16.99 10.00 -20.58
N SER A 307 -17.47 10.54 -21.70
CA SER A 307 -18.91 10.80 -21.88
C SER A 307 -19.71 9.51 -21.77
N LYS A 308 -20.63 9.48 -20.80
CA LYS A 308 -21.45 8.32 -20.43
C LYS A 308 -22.34 7.79 -21.57
N SER A 309 -22.65 8.61 -22.56
CA SER A 309 -23.52 8.25 -23.69
C SER A 309 -22.77 7.97 -25.00
N LEU A 310 -21.57 8.53 -25.17
CA LEU A 310 -20.84 8.46 -26.45
C LEU A 310 -19.80 7.35 -26.50
N TRP A 311 -19.23 6.97 -25.35
CA TRP A 311 -18.15 5.99 -25.28
C TRP A 311 -18.66 4.63 -24.83
N LEU A 312 -18.06 3.58 -25.39
CA LEU A 312 -18.45 2.19 -25.18
C LEU A 312 -17.29 1.42 -24.56
N TYR A 313 -17.56 0.73 -23.46
CA TYR A 313 -16.60 -0.07 -22.70
C TYR A 313 -17.31 -1.30 -22.09
N GLY A 314 -16.54 -2.23 -21.52
CA GLY A 314 -17.11 -3.30 -20.70
C GLY A 314 -17.69 -2.79 -19.38
N ALA A 315 -18.08 -3.69 -18.50
CA ALA A 315 -18.59 -3.35 -17.17
C ALA A 315 -17.86 -4.17 -16.10
N TYR A 316 -17.37 -3.51 -15.05
CA TYR A 316 -16.98 -4.21 -13.83
C TYR A 316 -18.16 -4.23 -12.89
N CYS A 317 -18.60 -5.43 -12.52
CA CYS A 317 -19.74 -5.66 -11.65
C CYS A 317 -19.27 -6.23 -10.31
N TYR A 318 -20.02 -5.98 -9.24
CA TYR A 318 -19.74 -6.44 -7.89
C TYR A 318 -20.96 -7.10 -7.26
N ARG A 319 -20.73 -8.23 -6.58
CA ARG A 319 -21.72 -8.98 -5.79
C ARG A 319 -21.10 -9.56 -4.54
#